data_AF-W8UES6-F1
#
_entry.id   AF-W8UES6-F1
#
_cell.length_a   1.000
_cell.length_b   1.000
_cell.length_c   1.000
_cell.angle_alpha   90.00
_cell.angle_beta   90.00
_cell.angle_gamma   90.00
#
_symmetry.space_group_name_H-M   'P 1'
#
loop_
_entity.id
_entity.type
_entity.pdbx_description
1 polymer ?
#
loop_
_entity_poly.entity_id
_entity_poly.type
_entity_poly.pdbx_seq_one_letter_code
_entity_poly.pdbx_strand_id
1 'polypeptide(L)' 'MITFTNTPFSEFLMTSPDCATLRPQFDPILLGEPVPERGRIHKSVLDKPGFGVELNRDCNLKRPYQH' A
#
# COMPACT_ATOMS: atom_id res chain seq x y z
N MET A 1 -9.21 -8.62 3.27
CA MET A 1 -9.68 -8.05 4.55
C MET A 1 -11.06 -7.40 4.42
N ILE A 2 -11.29 -6.50 3.45
CA ILE A 2 -12.59 -5.83 3.25
C ILE A 2 -13.79 -6.79 3.07
N THR A 3 -13.55 -8.03 2.68
CA THR A 3 -14.56 -9.07 2.47
C THR A 3 -14.89 -9.90 3.73
N PHE A 4 -14.19 -9.71 4.84
CA PHE A 4 -14.31 -10.55 6.03
C PHE A 4 -15.20 -9.89 7.08
N THR A 5 -16.27 -10.58 7.49
CA THR A 5 -17.24 -10.07 8.47
C THR A 5 -16.63 -9.88 9.87
N ASN A 6 -15.57 -10.62 10.18
CA ASN A 6 -14.87 -10.60 11.46
C ASN A 6 -13.59 -9.75 11.45
N THR A 7 -13.41 -8.88 10.44
CA THR A 7 -12.33 -7.87 10.46
C THR A 7 -12.91 -6.45 10.50
N PRO A 8 -13.30 -5.96 11.68
CA PRO A 8 -14.03 -4.69 11.81
C PRO A 8 -13.16 -3.44 11.60
N PHE A 9 -11.83 -3.57 11.68
CA PHE A 9 -10.87 -2.49 11.43
C PHE A 9 -9.56 -3.04 10.89
N SER A 10 -8.70 -2.13 10.42
CA SER A 10 -7.39 -2.41 9.84
C SER A 10 -6.31 -1.60 10.53
N GLU A 11 -5.08 -2.10 10.52
CA GLU A 11 -3.91 -1.34 10.95
C GLU A 11 -3.29 -0.57 9.77
N PHE A 12 -2.72 0.60 10.07
CA PHE A 12 -1.81 1.33 9.20
C PHE A 12 -0.58 1.72 10.02
N LEU A 13 0.57 1.14 9.70
CA LEU A 13 1.84 1.39 10.38
C LEU A 13 2.51 2.62 9.75
N MET A 14 2.58 3.70 10.52
CA MET A 14 3.23 4.94 10.08
C MET A 14 4.69 4.69 9.69
N THR A 15 5.02 4.90 8.42
CA THR A 15 6.39 4.81 7.89
C THR A 15 7.06 6.18 7.73
N SER A 16 6.33 7.27 8.01
CA SER A 16 6.91 8.61 8.18
C SER A 16 7.87 8.58 9.37
N PRO A 17 9.12 9.08 9.24
CA PRO A 17 10.12 9.01 10.31
C PRO A 17 9.66 9.60 11.66
N ASP A 18 8.81 10.62 11.60
CA ASP A 18 8.25 11.35 12.74
C ASP A 18 6.77 11.00 13.01
N CYS A 19 6.19 10.07 12.25
CA CYS A 19 4.77 9.72 12.29
C CYS A 19 3.80 10.90 12.00
N ALA A 20 4.28 12.01 11.43
CA ALA A 20 3.46 13.19 11.22
C ALA A 20 2.74 13.22 9.86
N THR A 21 3.14 12.34 8.93
CA THR A 21 2.61 12.31 7.56
C THR A 21 2.15 10.92 7.14
N LEU A 22 1.23 10.89 6.16
CA LEU A 22 0.72 9.67 5.55
C LEU A 22 1.65 9.20 4.41
N ARG A 23 2.87 8.82 4.78
CA ARG A 23 3.76 8.11 3.85
C ARG A 23 3.14 6.74 3.52
N PRO A 24 3.10 6.30 2.24
CA PRO A 24 2.58 4.98 1.89
C PRO A 24 3.25 3.86 2.68
N GLN A 25 2.50 2.79 2.97
CA GLN A 25 2.95 1.73 3.86
C GLN A 25 4.19 1.02 3.30
N PHE A 26 4.30 0.92 1.99
CA PHE A 26 5.42 0.27 1.28
C PHE A 26 6.24 1.25 0.43
N ASP A 27 6.21 2.55 0.74
CA ASP A 27 7.06 3.51 0.05
C ASP A 27 8.56 3.11 0.13
N PRO A 28 9.31 3.07 -1.00
CA PRO A 28 8.94 3.58 -2.33
C PRO A 28 8.59 2.50 -3.38
N ILE A 29 8.38 1.23 -3.00
CA ILE A 29 8.38 0.13 -3.97
C ILE A 29 7.07 -0.01 -4.77
N LEU A 30 5.94 0.46 -4.24
CA LEU A 30 4.62 0.37 -4.88
C LEU A 30 4.18 1.72 -5.42
N LEU A 31 4.01 1.81 -6.74
CA LEU A 31 3.41 2.98 -7.39
C LEU A 31 1.89 2.91 -7.30
N GLY A 32 1.27 4.05 -6.98
CA GLY A 32 -0.18 4.16 -6.85
C GLY A 32 -0.76 3.50 -5.60
N GLU A 33 0.08 3.24 -4.58
CA GLU A 33 -0.36 2.70 -3.30
C GLU A 33 -1.35 3.65 -2.60
N PRO A 34 -2.57 3.19 -2.27
CA PRO A 34 -3.55 4.03 -1.60
C PRO A 34 -3.18 4.24 -0.12
N VAL A 35 -3.40 5.45 0.38
CA VAL A 35 -3.24 5.81 1.80
C VAL A 35 -4.58 6.18 2.43
N PRO A 36 -4.76 6.02 3.76
CA PRO A 36 -6.00 6.39 4.42
C PRO A 36 -6.29 7.89 4.34
N GLU A 37 -7.46 8.26 3.85
CA GLU A 37 -7.97 9.64 3.95
C GLU A 37 -8.86 9.75 5.19
N ARG A 38 -8.49 10.61 6.14
CA ARG A 38 -9.21 10.73 7.44
C ARG A 38 -9.42 9.38 8.13
N GLY A 39 -8.38 8.54 8.09
CA GLY A 39 -8.36 7.21 8.72
C GLY A 39 -9.22 6.16 8.02
N ARG A 40 -9.61 6.36 6.76
CA ARG A 40 -10.47 5.44 6.00
C ARG A 40 -9.96 5.27 4.58
N ILE A 41 -10.23 4.10 4.00
CA ILE A 41 -10.09 3.83 2.56
C ILE A 41 -11.46 3.38 2.07
N HIS A 42 -12.07 4.16 1.19
CA HIS A 42 -13.35 3.79 0.59
C HIS A 42 -13.14 2.66 -0.44
N LYS A 43 -14.11 1.75 -0.56
CA LYS A 43 -14.00 0.58 -1.46
C LYS A 43 -13.67 0.95 -2.91
N SER A 44 -14.16 2.09 -3.39
CA SER A 44 -13.92 2.53 -4.79
C SER A 44 -12.46 2.86 -5.08
N VAL A 45 -11.64 3.08 -4.05
CA VAL A 45 -10.19 3.26 -4.21
C VAL A 45 -9.52 1.95 -4.65
N LEU A 46 -10.18 0.81 -4.45
CA LEU A 46 -9.68 -0.54 -4.74
C LEU A 46 -10.28 -1.16 -6.01
N ASP A 47 -10.91 -0.37 -6.87
CA ASP A 47 -11.60 -0.87 -8.08
C ASP A 47 -10.64 -1.25 -9.24
N LYS A 48 -9.32 -1.07 -9.05
CA LYS A 48 -8.31 -1.42 -10.06
C LYS A 48 -8.03 -2.93 -10.10
N PRO A 49 -7.61 -3.49 -11.26
CA PRO A 49 -7.29 -4.91 -11.38
C PRO A 49 -6.24 -5.40 -10.38
N GLY A 50 -6.38 -6.65 -9.91
CA GLY A 50 -5.45 -7.27 -8.97
C GLY A 50 -5.40 -6.52 -7.63
N PHE A 51 -4.20 -6.16 -7.19
CA PHE A 51 -4.00 -5.31 -5.99
C PHE A 51 -3.97 -3.80 -6.31
N GLY A 52 -4.19 -3.40 -7.57
CA GLY A 52 -4.37 -2.00 -7.95
C GLY A 52 -3.12 -1.12 -7.91
N VAL A 53 -1.93 -1.72 -7.82
CA VAL A 53 -0.63 -1.04 -7.74
C VAL A 53 0.33 -1.56 -8.81
N GLU A 54 1.38 -0.80 -9.10
CA GLU A 54 2.45 -1.18 -10.02
C GLU A 54 3.81 -1.23 -9.31
N LEU A 55 4.72 -2.08 -9.79
CA LEU A 55 6.08 -2.16 -9.26
C LEU A 55 6.88 -0.93 -9.69
N ASN A 56 7.44 -0.19 -8.72
CA ASN A 56 8.36 0.90 -9.02
C ASN A 56 9.69 0.37 -9.58
N ARG A 57 9.94 0.62 -10.87
CA ARG A 57 11.17 0.19 -11.55
C ARG A 57 12.34 1.17 -11.40
N ASP A 58 12.12 2.34 -10.82
CA ASP A 58 13.20 3.27 -10.49
C ASP A 58 14.00 2.81 -9.26
N CYS A 59 13.41 1.92 -8.45
CA CYS A 59 14.13 1.20 -7.41
C CYS A 59 15.21 0.30 -7.99
N ASN A 60 16.37 0.23 -7.34
CA ASN A 60 17.50 -0.62 -7.76
C ASN A 60 17.25 -2.11 -7.44
N LEU A 61 16.34 -2.72 -8.21
CA LEU A 61 15.95 -4.12 -8.10
C LEU A 61 17.09 -5.04 -8.54
N LYS A 62 17.41 -6.03 -7.70
CA LYS A 62 18.44 -7.03 -7.99
C LYS A 62 17.78 -8.37 -8.28
N ARG A 63 18.12 -9.00 -9.41
CA ARG A 63 17.77 -10.39 -9.73
C ARG A 63 19.02 -11.27 -9.62
N PRO A 64 19.34 -11.80 -8.42
CA PRO A 64 20.61 -12.51 -8.17
C PRO A 64 20.70 -13.90 -8.81
N TYR A 65 19.57 -14.50 -9.22
CA TYR A 65 19.52 -15.85 -9.77
C TYR A 65 18.79 -15.88 -11.12
N GLN A 66 19.18 -16.82 -11.98
CA GLN A 66 18.50 -17.13 -13.24
C GLN A 66 18.14 -18.62 -13.26
N HIS A 67 17.13 -18.98 -14.05
CA HIS A 67 16.73 -20.35 -14.31
C HIS A 67 16.71 -20.57 -15.81
#